data_AF-A0A966CZQ5-F1
#
_entry.id   AF-A0A966CZQ5-F1
#
_cell.length_a   1.000
_cell.length_b   1.000
_cell.length_c   1.000
_cell.angle_alpha   90.00
_cell.angle_beta   90.00
_cell.angle_gamma   90.00
#
_symmetry.space_group_name_H-M   'P 1'
#
loop_
_entity.id
_entity.type
_entity.pdbx_description
1 polymer ?
#
loop_
_entity_poly.entity_id
_entity_poly.type
_entity_poly.pdbx_seq_one_letter_code
_entity_poly.pdbx_strand_id
1 'polypeptide(L)'
;SEFGTHYHSVIRGHTYKFYDIFFKVRDLFESKFNISNGRPFYFHRDIAEGRYRIKNTFFFNQDNSIDARVERGDNNIKDTLLQGNECTFDLVSLFYFARNMDFSGVSDGDPQPIVFVIDDEVFNMYYRYIGKESIKVPGMGKFRTMKFAAKVVAGEVFSGEEEIVLWVSDDNNKVPLLFETPIKVGKVKGRLSIAENLKFPLTSKIN
;
A
#
# COMPACT_ATOMS: atom_id res chain seq x y z
N SER A 1 -24.75 -6.83 8.91
CA SER A 1 -23.84 -7.88 8.41
C SER A 1 -23.01 -8.40 9.57
N GLU A 2 -22.46 -9.60 9.44
CA GLU A 2 -21.69 -10.34 10.47
C GLU A 2 -20.49 -9.56 11.07
N PHE A 3 -20.03 -8.50 10.39
CA PHE A 3 -18.86 -7.72 10.76
C PHE A 3 -19.14 -6.31 11.30
N GLY A 4 -20.42 -5.93 11.50
CA GLY A 4 -20.79 -4.62 12.04
C GLY A 4 -20.36 -3.41 11.18
N THR A 5 -20.23 -2.24 11.80
CA THR A 5 -19.73 -1.01 11.14
C THR A 5 -18.25 -1.17 10.80
N HIS A 6 -17.90 -0.96 9.54
CA HIS A 6 -16.55 -1.18 9.00
C HIS A 6 -16.15 -0.07 8.03
N TYR A 7 -14.85 0.03 7.75
CA TYR A 7 -14.38 0.79 6.60
C TYR A 7 -14.46 -0.07 5.35
N HIS A 8 -14.85 0.56 4.24
CA HIS A 8 -14.78 -0.02 2.90
C HIS A 8 -13.99 0.96 2.03
N SER A 9 -12.78 0.56 1.65
CA SER A 9 -11.88 1.37 0.83
C SER A 9 -11.74 0.77 -0.55
N VAL A 10 -11.81 1.63 -1.56
CA VAL A 10 -11.64 1.27 -2.97
C VAL A 10 -10.55 2.13 -3.60
N ILE A 11 -9.49 1.51 -4.11
CA ILE A 11 -8.41 2.16 -4.85
C ILE A 11 -8.51 1.73 -6.33
N ARG A 12 -8.38 2.68 -7.25
CA ARG A 12 -8.37 2.41 -8.69
C ARG A 12 -7.10 2.94 -9.33
N GLY A 13 -6.41 2.08 -10.07
CA GLY A 13 -5.24 2.42 -10.88
C GLY A 13 -5.61 2.47 -12.37
N HIS A 14 -5.23 3.56 -13.05
CA HIS A 14 -5.45 3.72 -14.48
C HIS A 14 -4.23 4.34 -15.15
N THR A 15 -3.86 3.86 -16.34
CA THR A 15 -2.84 4.57 -17.15
C THR A 15 -3.38 5.94 -17.57
N TYR A 16 -2.50 6.93 -17.61
CA TYR A 16 -2.80 8.23 -18.17
C TYR A 16 -3.13 8.11 -19.67
N LYS A 17 -4.16 8.82 -20.16
CA LYS A 17 -4.77 8.66 -21.50
C LYS A 17 -3.79 8.67 -22.68
N PHE A 18 -2.65 9.37 -22.57
CA PHE A 18 -1.64 9.46 -23.62
C PHE A 18 -0.81 8.17 -23.81
N TYR A 19 -0.70 7.33 -22.78
CA TYR A 19 0.06 6.06 -22.81
C TYR A 19 -0.83 4.81 -22.91
N ASP A 20 -2.16 4.98 -23.00
CA ASP A 20 -3.16 3.89 -23.03
C ASP A 20 -3.05 3.04 -24.31
N ILE A 21 -2.36 3.53 -25.36
CA ILE A 21 -2.15 2.83 -26.64
C ILE A 21 -1.06 1.75 -26.53
N PHE A 22 -0.13 1.87 -25.57
CA PHE A 22 1.01 0.95 -25.44
C PHE A 22 0.95 0.08 -24.17
N PHE A 23 0.41 0.60 -23.04
CA PHE A 23 0.29 -0.15 -21.78
C PHE A 23 -0.96 0.28 -20.99
N LYS A 24 -2.04 -0.52 -21.07
CA LYS A 24 -3.30 -0.28 -20.34
C LYS A 24 -3.26 -0.91 -18.95
N VAL A 25 -3.37 -0.07 -17.91
CA VAL A 25 -3.47 -0.40 -16.48
C VAL A 25 -4.91 -0.16 -16.06
N ARG A 26 -5.52 -1.16 -15.43
CA ARG A 26 -6.89 -1.15 -14.92
C ARG A 26 -6.87 -1.97 -13.64
N ASP A 27 -6.52 -1.30 -12.57
CA ASP A 27 -6.32 -1.94 -11.28
C ASP A 27 -7.43 -1.53 -10.32
N LEU A 28 -7.89 -2.50 -9.55
CA LEU A 28 -8.86 -2.33 -8.50
C LEU A 28 -8.30 -3.00 -7.24
N PHE A 29 -8.35 -2.28 -6.13
CA PHE A 29 -8.15 -2.83 -4.80
C PHE A 29 -9.36 -2.45 -3.96
N GLU A 30 -10.04 -3.44 -3.41
CA GLU A 30 -11.14 -3.30 -2.47
C GLU A 30 -10.71 -3.95 -1.16
N SER A 31 -10.86 -3.23 -0.05
CA SER A 31 -10.61 -3.78 1.28
C SER A 31 -11.72 -3.37 2.23
N LYS A 32 -12.13 -4.32 3.07
CA LYS A 32 -13.06 -4.10 4.17
C LYS A 32 -12.39 -4.51 5.47
N PHE A 33 -12.33 -3.56 6.41
CA PHE A 33 -11.58 -3.71 7.64
C PHE A 33 -12.26 -3.02 8.82
N ASN A 34 -11.98 -3.54 10.00
CA ASN A 34 -12.58 -3.10 11.26
C ASN A 34 -12.11 -1.68 11.63
N ILE A 35 -13.02 -0.85 12.15
CA ILE A 35 -12.75 0.54 12.52
C ILE A 35 -11.85 0.66 13.76
N SER A 36 -11.92 -0.29 14.70
CA SER A 36 -11.21 -0.19 15.99
C SER A 36 -9.74 -0.59 15.89
N ASN A 37 -9.43 -1.64 15.13
CA ASN A 37 -8.09 -2.21 15.06
C ASN A 37 -7.50 -2.27 13.64
N GLY A 38 -8.27 -1.87 12.62
CA GLY A 38 -7.80 -1.90 11.22
C GLY A 38 -7.67 -3.29 10.62
N ARG A 39 -8.05 -4.36 11.33
CA ARG A 39 -7.94 -5.73 10.85
C ARG A 39 -8.86 -5.96 9.64
N PRO A 40 -8.34 -6.42 8.50
CA PRO A 40 -9.17 -6.76 7.35
C PRO A 40 -9.96 -8.04 7.62
N PHE A 41 -11.11 -8.15 6.97
CA PHE A 41 -11.87 -9.40 6.88
C PHE A 41 -12.17 -9.78 5.43
N TYR A 42 -11.98 -8.84 4.49
CA TYR A 42 -12.11 -9.08 3.07
C TYR A 42 -11.15 -8.19 2.30
N PHE A 43 -10.47 -8.77 1.33
CA PHE A 43 -9.68 -8.05 0.34
C PHE A 43 -9.92 -8.63 -1.04
N HIS A 44 -10.03 -7.75 -2.02
CA HIS A 44 -10.07 -8.11 -3.43
C HIS A 44 -9.16 -7.20 -4.24
N ARG A 45 -8.32 -7.80 -5.06
CA ARG A 45 -7.45 -7.13 -6.02
C ARG A 45 -7.74 -7.70 -7.41
N ASP A 46 -7.97 -6.83 -8.37
CA ASP A 46 -8.13 -7.17 -9.80
C ASP A 46 -7.19 -6.27 -10.59
N ILE A 47 -6.13 -6.85 -11.14
CA ILE A 47 -5.07 -6.14 -11.86
C ILE A 47 -5.16 -6.49 -13.33
N ALA A 48 -5.13 -5.44 -14.14
CA ALA A 48 -5.12 -5.58 -15.58
C ALA A 48 -4.15 -4.61 -16.24
N GLU A 49 -2.90 -5.06 -16.40
CA GLU A 49 -1.78 -4.29 -16.93
C GLU A 49 -1.24 -4.91 -18.24
N GLY A 50 -1.57 -4.33 -19.39
CA GLY A 50 -1.22 -4.90 -20.69
C GLY A 50 -1.80 -6.32 -20.84
N ARG A 51 -0.92 -7.32 -21.00
CA ARG A 51 -1.27 -8.76 -21.02
C ARG A 51 -1.32 -9.40 -19.64
N TYR A 52 -0.74 -8.76 -18.63
CA TYR A 52 -0.73 -9.27 -17.27
C TYR A 52 -2.12 -9.11 -16.65
N ARG A 53 -2.60 -10.20 -16.05
CA ARG A 53 -3.88 -10.29 -15.35
C ARG A 53 -3.68 -11.11 -14.10
N ILE A 54 -4.10 -10.58 -12.96
CA ILE A 54 -4.16 -11.34 -11.71
C ILE A 54 -5.31 -10.85 -10.86
N LYS A 55 -6.03 -11.79 -10.25
CA LYS A 55 -7.02 -11.52 -9.22
C LYS A 55 -6.63 -12.21 -7.94
N ASN A 56 -6.82 -11.50 -6.83
CA ASN A 56 -6.64 -12.04 -5.49
C ASN A 56 -7.92 -11.78 -4.71
N THR A 57 -8.45 -12.80 -4.05
CA THR A 57 -9.56 -12.66 -3.11
C THR A 57 -9.18 -13.32 -1.81
N PHE A 58 -9.16 -12.55 -0.73
CA PHE A 58 -8.78 -13.01 0.60
C PHE A 58 -9.93 -12.82 1.58
N PHE A 59 -10.19 -13.84 2.38
CA PHE A 59 -11.04 -13.75 3.57
C PHE A 59 -10.18 -14.02 4.80
N PHE A 60 -10.20 -13.10 5.76
CA PHE A 60 -9.40 -13.23 6.99
C PHE A 60 -10.29 -13.74 8.10
N ASN A 61 -9.95 -14.91 8.64
CA ASN A 61 -10.72 -15.61 9.66
C ASN A 61 -10.33 -15.17 11.07
N GLN A 62 -11.15 -15.54 12.06
CA GLN A 62 -10.92 -15.16 13.47
C GLN A 62 -9.67 -15.82 14.06
N ASP A 63 -9.31 -17.02 13.60
CA ASP A 63 -8.11 -17.77 14.01
C ASP A 63 -6.82 -17.31 13.32
N ASN A 64 -6.87 -16.18 12.60
CA ASN A 64 -5.79 -15.64 11.77
C ASN A 64 -5.44 -16.47 10.53
N SER A 65 -6.21 -17.51 10.20
CA SER A 65 -6.13 -18.12 8.88
C SER A 65 -6.70 -17.18 7.81
N ILE A 66 -6.21 -17.33 6.58
CA ILE A 66 -6.61 -16.51 5.44
C ILE A 66 -6.94 -17.45 4.29
N ASP A 67 -8.21 -17.47 3.88
CA ASP A 67 -8.64 -18.17 2.67
C ASP A 67 -8.23 -17.32 1.47
N ALA A 68 -7.20 -17.76 0.75
CA ALA A 68 -6.63 -17.04 -0.37
C ALA A 68 -6.92 -17.71 -1.70
N ARG A 69 -7.59 -16.98 -2.59
CA ARG A 69 -7.84 -17.38 -3.98
C ARG A 69 -7.07 -16.47 -4.93
N VAL A 70 -6.18 -17.07 -5.73
CA VAL A 70 -5.38 -16.38 -6.75
C VAL A 70 -5.76 -16.88 -8.13
N GLU A 71 -6.17 -15.98 -9.02
CA GLU A 71 -6.50 -16.29 -10.42
C GLU A 71 -5.55 -15.52 -11.34
N ARG A 72 -4.79 -16.22 -12.18
CA ARG A 72 -3.84 -15.62 -13.12
C ARG A 72 -4.41 -15.64 -14.54
N GLY A 73 -3.89 -14.76 -15.40
CA GLY A 73 -4.39 -14.54 -16.77
C GLY A 73 -4.34 -15.74 -17.72
N ASP A 74 -3.61 -16.79 -17.35
CA ASP A 74 -3.52 -18.08 -18.03
C ASP A 74 -4.61 -19.08 -17.58
N ASN A 75 -5.62 -18.60 -16.83
CA ASN A 75 -6.66 -19.39 -16.16
C ASN A 75 -6.13 -20.33 -15.07
N ASN A 76 -4.90 -20.11 -14.57
CA ASN A 76 -4.42 -20.80 -13.39
C ASN A 76 -5.12 -20.23 -12.15
N ILE A 77 -5.82 -21.10 -11.43
CA ILE A 77 -6.52 -20.78 -10.19
C ILE A 77 -5.88 -21.60 -9.07
N LYS A 78 -5.50 -20.92 -7.99
CA LYS A 78 -4.95 -21.54 -6.79
C LYS A 78 -5.70 -21.05 -5.56
N ASP A 79 -6.32 -21.98 -4.86
CA ASP A 79 -6.90 -21.75 -3.53
C ASP A 79 -5.88 -22.26 -2.49
N THR A 80 -5.55 -21.42 -1.50
CA THR A 80 -4.57 -21.71 -0.44
C THR A 80 -5.11 -21.25 0.90
N LEU A 81 -4.90 -22.06 1.94
CA LEU A 81 -5.11 -21.62 3.32
C LEU A 81 -3.78 -21.11 3.87
N LEU A 82 -3.68 -19.81 4.08
CA LEU A 82 -2.48 -19.16 4.63
C LEU A 82 -2.64 -18.94 6.12
N GLN A 83 -1.53 -18.95 6.85
CA GLN A 83 -1.51 -18.64 8.27
C GLN A 83 -0.92 -17.25 8.48
N GLY A 84 -1.75 -16.30 8.89
CA GLY A 84 -1.33 -14.99 9.37
C GLY A 84 -1.22 -14.94 10.89
N ASN A 85 -1.15 -13.71 11.38
CA ASN A 85 -1.25 -13.36 12.79
C ASN A 85 -2.19 -12.14 12.97
N GLU A 86 -2.32 -11.63 14.19
CA GLU A 86 -3.20 -10.49 14.49
C GLU A 86 -2.86 -9.22 13.69
N CYS A 87 -1.60 -9.07 13.30
CA CYS A 87 -1.03 -7.95 12.56
C CYS A 87 -0.76 -8.28 11.09
N THR A 88 -1.41 -9.31 10.51
CA THR A 88 -1.38 -9.55 9.06
C THR A 88 -2.48 -8.76 8.38
N PHE A 89 -2.08 -7.87 7.47
CA PHE A 89 -2.98 -6.96 6.76
C PHE A 89 -3.03 -7.28 5.26
N ASP A 90 -4.03 -6.75 4.56
CA ASP A 90 -3.92 -6.52 3.11
C ASP A 90 -3.23 -5.18 2.84
N LEU A 91 -2.82 -4.93 1.58
CA LEU A 91 -2.09 -3.70 1.21
C LEU A 91 -2.86 -2.41 1.54
N VAL A 92 -4.19 -2.41 1.42
CA VAL A 92 -5.03 -1.24 1.66
C VAL A 92 -5.24 -1.05 3.16
N SER A 93 -5.63 -2.11 3.89
CA SER A 93 -5.80 -2.02 5.35
C SER A 93 -4.48 -1.66 6.05
N LEU A 94 -3.35 -2.20 5.57
CA LEU A 94 -2.01 -1.86 6.06
C LEU A 94 -1.74 -0.36 5.91
N PHE A 95 -2.09 0.20 4.75
CA PHE A 95 -1.91 1.61 4.48
C PHE A 95 -2.73 2.49 5.46
N TYR A 96 -3.98 2.13 5.73
CA TYR A 96 -4.80 2.84 6.73
C TYR A 96 -4.29 2.65 8.17
N PHE A 97 -3.80 1.46 8.51
CA PHE A 97 -3.18 1.18 9.80
C PHE A 97 -1.95 2.07 10.01
N ALA A 98 -1.05 2.14 9.01
CA ALA A 98 0.14 2.98 9.05
C ALA A 98 -0.16 4.49 9.23
N ARG A 99 -1.29 4.99 8.69
CA ARG A 99 -1.73 6.39 8.88
C ARG A 99 -2.10 6.71 10.33
N ASN A 100 -2.47 5.71 11.12
CA ASN A 100 -2.84 5.88 12.52
C ASN A 100 -1.67 5.67 13.49
N MET A 101 -0.52 5.20 13.01
CA MET A 101 0.68 5.04 13.83
C MET A 101 1.19 6.39 14.34
N ASP A 102 1.71 6.37 15.56
CA ASP A 102 2.49 7.47 16.12
C ASP A 102 3.98 7.20 15.90
N PHE A 103 4.65 8.17 15.26
CA PHE A 103 6.08 8.11 14.96
C PHE A 103 6.89 9.04 15.87
N SER A 104 6.28 9.70 16.86
CA SER A 104 6.93 10.67 17.75
C SER A 104 8.07 10.07 18.60
N GLY A 105 8.01 8.77 18.88
CA GLY A 105 9.02 8.04 19.66
C GLY A 105 9.80 6.97 18.88
N VAL A 106 9.68 6.93 17.55
CA VAL A 106 10.42 5.97 16.71
C VAL A 106 11.79 6.56 16.40
N SER A 107 12.87 5.89 16.80
CA SER A 107 14.22 6.31 16.44
C SER A 107 14.42 6.23 14.93
N ASP A 108 15.12 7.22 14.37
CA ASP A 108 15.46 7.22 12.96
C ASP A 108 16.28 5.97 12.61
N GLY A 109 15.84 5.24 11.58
CA GLY A 109 16.53 4.07 11.06
C GLY A 109 16.23 2.73 11.76
N ASP A 110 15.44 2.71 12.83
CA ASP A 110 15.08 1.45 13.49
C ASP A 110 14.13 0.62 12.61
N PRO A 111 14.47 -0.63 12.25
CA PRO A 111 13.59 -1.50 11.47
C PRO A 111 12.34 -1.87 12.26
N GLN A 112 11.18 -1.64 11.67
CA GLN A 112 9.88 -2.00 12.21
C GLN A 112 9.23 -3.05 11.31
N PRO A 113 8.70 -4.16 11.86
CA PRO A 113 8.12 -5.22 11.07
C PRO A 113 6.75 -4.81 10.51
N ILE A 114 6.47 -5.25 9.29
CA ILE A 114 5.17 -5.20 8.64
C ILE A 114 4.89 -6.58 8.07
N VAL A 115 3.67 -7.07 8.29
CA VAL A 115 3.20 -8.35 7.75
C VAL A 115 1.98 -8.11 6.88
N PHE A 116 2.02 -8.58 5.64
CA PHE A 116 0.88 -8.50 4.74
C PHE A 116 0.78 -9.71 3.82
N VAL A 117 -0.44 -9.99 3.38
CA VAL A 117 -0.70 -11.03 2.38
C VAL A 117 -0.81 -10.41 0.98
N ILE A 118 -0.18 -11.04 0.00
CA ILE A 118 -0.35 -10.74 -1.42
C ILE A 118 -0.11 -12.02 -2.21
N ASP A 119 -0.80 -12.15 -3.35
CA ASP A 119 -0.78 -13.40 -4.12
C ASP A 119 -1.14 -14.59 -3.22
N ASP A 120 -0.32 -15.63 -3.18
CA ASP A 120 -0.52 -16.84 -2.40
C ASP A 120 0.48 -16.95 -1.22
N GLU A 121 0.96 -15.82 -0.69
CA GLU A 121 1.98 -15.79 0.36
C GLU A 121 1.78 -14.66 1.39
N VAL A 122 2.18 -14.93 2.64
CA VAL A 122 2.28 -13.93 3.71
C VAL A 122 3.72 -13.41 3.76
N PHE A 123 3.89 -12.13 3.46
CA PHE A 123 5.18 -11.45 3.41
C PHE A 123 5.49 -10.77 4.73
N ASN A 124 6.71 -10.96 5.20
CA ASN A 124 7.29 -10.24 6.32
C ASN A 124 8.32 -9.26 5.79
N MET A 125 8.05 -7.97 5.95
CA MET A 125 8.92 -6.87 5.52
C MET A 125 9.31 -6.01 6.71
N TYR A 126 10.36 -5.22 6.52
CA TYR A 126 10.74 -4.18 7.46
C TYR A 126 10.69 -2.82 6.78
N TYR A 127 10.11 -1.84 7.48
CA TYR A 127 10.22 -0.44 7.13
C TYR A 127 11.06 0.30 8.16
N ARG A 128 11.58 1.46 7.76
CA ARG A 128 12.29 2.39 8.64
C ARG A 128 11.70 3.76 8.47
N TYR A 129 11.46 4.44 9.58
CA TYR A 129 11.29 5.88 9.57
C TYR A 129 12.67 6.52 9.41
N ILE A 130 12.84 7.37 8.40
CA ILE A 130 14.13 7.98 8.05
C ILE A 130 14.25 9.39 8.64
N GLY A 131 13.13 10.00 9.02
CA GLY A 131 13.09 11.35 9.58
C GLY A 131 12.19 12.29 8.79
N LYS A 132 12.29 13.59 9.13
CA LYS A 132 11.49 14.64 8.49
C LYS A 132 12.30 15.43 7.48
N GLU A 133 11.70 15.73 6.33
CA GLU A 133 12.27 16.66 5.36
C GLU A 133 11.19 17.47 4.65
N SER A 134 11.57 18.60 4.05
CA SER A 134 10.65 19.39 3.23
C SER A 134 10.90 19.14 1.75
N ILE A 135 9.92 18.58 1.04
CA ILE A 135 10.03 18.26 -0.39
C ILE A 135 9.10 19.12 -1.24
N LYS A 136 9.47 19.31 -2.51
CA LYS A 136 8.57 19.88 -3.53
C LYS A 136 7.82 18.74 -4.22
N VAL A 137 6.50 18.74 -4.12
CA VAL A 137 5.61 17.82 -4.83
C VAL A 137 5.19 18.51 -6.14
N PRO A 138 5.57 17.98 -7.32
CA PRO A 138 5.27 18.62 -8.60
C PRO A 138 3.77 18.90 -8.77
N GLY A 139 3.42 20.14 -9.10
CA GLY A 139 2.04 20.59 -9.27
C GLY A 139 1.26 20.85 -7.97
N MET A 140 1.80 20.53 -6.79
CA MET A 140 1.11 20.72 -5.51
C MET A 140 1.78 21.71 -4.56
N GLY A 141 3.07 21.99 -4.73
CA GLY A 141 3.83 22.94 -3.92
C GLY A 141 4.86 22.26 -3.01
N LYS A 142 5.29 22.93 -1.94
CA LYS A 142 6.25 22.41 -0.98
C LYS A 142 5.53 21.90 0.28
N PHE A 143 6.00 20.81 0.86
CA PHE A 143 5.38 20.18 2.02
C PHE A 143 6.44 19.79 3.04
N ARG A 144 6.12 19.91 4.33
CA ARG A 144 6.81 19.19 5.41
C ARG A 144 6.37 17.73 5.36
N THR A 145 7.32 16.81 5.41
CA THR A 145 7.06 15.38 5.21
C THR A 145 7.82 14.50 6.19
N MET A 146 7.26 13.34 6.47
CA MET A 146 7.90 12.19 7.08
C MET A 146 8.34 11.23 5.97
N LYS A 147 9.59 10.79 6.00
CA LYS A 147 10.16 9.88 5.02
C LYS A 147 10.27 8.47 5.58
N PHE A 148 9.88 7.49 4.79
CA PHE A 148 9.99 6.08 5.12
C PHE A 148 10.74 5.33 4.02
N ALA A 149 11.46 4.29 4.40
CA ALA A 149 12.07 3.34 3.47
C ALA A 149 11.61 1.93 3.82
N ALA A 150 11.25 1.12 2.84
CA ALA A 150 10.94 -0.29 3.01
C ALA A 150 11.79 -1.11 2.05
N LYS A 151 12.46 -2.14 2.58
CA LYS A 151 13.27 -3.05 1.77
C LYS A 151 12.34 -4.09 1.15
N VAL A 152 12.35 -4.20 -0.16
CA VAL A 152 11.52 -5.18 -0.86
C VAL A 152 12.20 -6.54 -0.79
N VAL A 153 11.42 -7.60 -0.57
CA VAL A 153 11.93 -8.97 -0.67
C VAL A 153 12.38 -9.23 -2.11
N ALA A 154 13.53 -9.88 -2.28
CA ALA A 154 14.04 -10.26 -3.61
C ALA A 154 13.00 -11.12 -4.35
N GLY A 155 12.78 -10.84 -5.64
CA GLY A 155 11.79 -11.53 -6.47
C GLY A 155 12.01 -11.24 -7.97
N GLU A 156 11.00 -11.49 -8.81
CA GLU A 156 11.15 -11.33 -10.27
C GLU A 156 11.46 -9.89 -10.71
N VAL A 157 10.95 -8.90 -9.96
CA VAL A 157 11.03 -7.47 -10.27
C VAL A 157 12.15 -6.76 -9.49
N PHE A 158 12.46 -7.21 -8.27
CA PHE A 158 13.40 -6.56 -7.35
C PHE A 158 14.58 -7.48 -7.03
N SER A 159 15.82 -6.96 -7.09
CA SER A 159 17.01 -7.73 -6.67
C SER A 159 17.06 -7.96 -5.16
N GLY A 160 16.25 -7.24 -4.40
CA GLY A 160 16.20 -7.31 -2.94
C GLY A 160 17.23 -6.42 -2.25
N GLU A 161 17.99 -5.62 -3.01
CA GLU A 161 18.82 -4.54 -2.50
C GLU A 161 18.10 -3.18 -2.60
N GLU A 162 16.96 -3.12 -3.30
CA GLU A 162 16.19 -1.92 -3.53
C GLU A 162 15.31 -1.52 -2.34
N GLU A 163 15.30 -0.22 -2.05
CA GLU A 163 14.41 0.37 -1.05
C GLU A 163 13.33 1.21 -1.73
N ILE A 164 12.08 0.90 -1.45
CA ILE A 164 10.96 1.79 -1.76
C ILE A 164 11.00 2.94 -0.77
N VAL A 165 10.98 4.17 -1.26
CA VAL A 165 10.93 5.38 -0.43
C VAL A 165 9.56 6.01 -0.54
N LEU A 166 8.97 6.36 0.59
CA LEU A 166 7.65 6.99 0.68
C LEU A 166 7.76 8.28 1.48
N TRP A 167 7.20 9.36 0.94
CA TRP A 167 7.03 10.63 1.65
C TRP A 167 5.56 10.84 1.97
N VAL A 168 5.31 11.10 3.25
CA VAL A 168 3.98 11.29 3.83
C VAL A 168 3.89 12.67 4.45
N SER A 169 2.75 13.34 4.38
CA SER A 169 2.56 14.66 5.00
C SER A 169 2.85 14.63 6.50
N ASP A 170 3.62 15.60 6.99
CA ASP A 170 3.88 15.81 8.42
C ASP A 170 2.71 16.60 9.05
N ASP A 171 1.54 15.96 9.09
CA ASP A 171 0.32 16.44 9.74
C ASP A 171 -0.60 15.27 10.13
N ASN A 172 -1.73 15.60 10.78
CA ASN A 172 -2.69 14.58 11.24
C ASN A 172 -3.35 13.79 10.11
N ASN A 173 -3.28 14.25 8.86
CA ASN A 173 -3.80 13.47 7.74
C ASN A 173 -2.83 12.39 7.29
N LYS A 174 -1.51 12.54 7.47
CA LYS A 174 -0.50 11.59 6.97
C LYS A 174 -0.74 11.12 5.52
N VAL A 175 -1.03 12.06 4.61
CA VAL A 175 -1.31 11.81 3.19
C VAL A 175 -0.02 11.41 2.46
N PRO A 176 0.00 10.33 1.67
CA PRO A 176 1.11 10.03 0.77
C PRO A 176 1.24 11.12 -0.28
N LEU A 177 2.42 11.69 -0.39
CA LEU A 177 2.70 12.81 -1.29
C LEU A 177 3.54 12.36 -2.47
N LEU A 178 4.51 11.48 -2.23
CA LEU A 178 5.45 10.99 -3.22
C LEU A 178 5.90 9.59 -2.84
N PHE A 179 6.09 8.71 -3.82
CA PHE A 179 6.86 7.48 -3.65
C PHE A 179 7.89 7.34 -4.77
N GLU A 180 8.98 6.65 -4.46
CA GLU A 180 10.04 6.29 -5.39
C GLU A 180 10.37 4.81 -5.18
N THR A 181 10.38 4.05 -6.26
CA THR A 181 10.80 2.63 -6.24
C THR A 181 11.90 2.43 -7.29
N PRO A 182 13.05 1.84 -6.92
CA PRO A 182 14.06 1.47 -7.88
C PRO A 182 13.58 0.27 -8.69
N ILE A 183 13.92 0.25 -9.97
CA ILE A 183 13.68 -0.89 -10.86
C ILE A 183 15.01 -1.25 -11.53
N LYS A 184 15.10 -2.43 -12.16
CA LYS A 184 16.32 -2.93 -12.82
C LYS A 184 17.03 -1.88 -13.69
N VAL A 185 16.26 -1.01 -14.36
CA VAL A 185 16.80 0.12 -15.15
C VAL A 185 16.09 1.40 -14.76
N GLY A 186 16.67 2.14 -13.81
CA GLY A 186 16.19 3.46 -13.38
C GLY A 186 15.28 3.40 -12.15
N LYS A 187 14.31 4.31 -12.10
CA LYS A 187 13.40 4.45 -10.96
C LYS A 187 12.02 4.87 -11.42
N VAL A 188 10.99 4.33 -10.78
CA VAL A 188 9.60 4.79 -10.94
C VAL A 188 9.29 5.76 -9.80
N LYS A 189 8.66 6.88 -10.14
CA LYS A 189 8.16 7.86 -9.17
C LYS A 189 6.67 8.04 -9.37
N GLY A 190 5.91 7.97 -8.29
CA GLY A 190 4.51 8.38 -8.29
C GLY A 190 4.31 9.51 -7.29
N ARG A 191 3.38 10.41 -7.59
CA ARG A 191 3.06 11.56 -6.74
C ARG A 191 1.56 11.70 -6.57
N LEU A 192 1.17 12.33 -5.48
CA LEU A 192 -0.17 12.84 -5.31
C LEU A 192 -0.46 13.91 -6.38
N SER A 193 -1.69 13.89 -6.89
CA SER A 193 -2.22 14.92 -7.78
C SER A 193 -3.25 15.79 -7.07
N ILE A 194 -4.18 15.15 -6.37
CA ILE A 194 -5.33 15.78 -5.70
C ILE A 194 -5.60 15.03 -4.40
N ALA A 195 -5.96 15.78 -3.35
CA ALA A 195 -6.54 15.24 -2.13
C ALA A 195 -7.75 16.09 -1.73
N GLU A 196 -8.89 15.45 -1.54
CA GLU A 196 -10.18 16.08 -1.26
C GLU A 196 -10.83 15.41 -0.04
N ASN A 197 -11.75 16.11 0.62
CA ASN A 197 -12.49 15.61 1.77
C ASN A 197 -11.59 15.07 2.90
N LEU A 198 -10.46 15.73 3.14
CA LEU A 198 -9.54 15.38 4.22
C LEU A 198 -10.21 15.57 5.59
N LYS A 199 -9.96 14.63 6.50
CA LYS A 199 -10.49 14.68 7.88
C LYS A 199 -9.93 15.86 8.66
N PHE A 200 -8.69 16.25 8.41
CA PHE A 200 -8.01 17.37 9.06
C PHE A 200 -7.52 18.40 8.03
N PRO A 201 -7.20 19.64 8.44
CA PRO A 201 -6.51 20.58 7.56
C PRO A 201 -5.13 20.08 7.13
N LEU A 202 -4.72 20.39 5.90
CA LEU A 202 -3.42 20.00 5.34
C LEU A 202 -2.31 20.97 5.78
N THR A 203 -1.99 20.96 7.08
CA THR A 203 -1.03 21.91 7.72
C THR A 203 0.44 21.62 7.40
N SER A 204 0.72 20.51 6.72
CA SER A 204 2.05 20.19 6.19
C SER A 204 2.44 21.05 4.98
N LYS A 205 1.47 21.62 4.26
CA LYS A 205 1.74 22.44 3.07
C LYS A 205 2.42 23.75 3.48
N ILE A 206 3.55 24.05 2.84
CA ILE A 206 4.32 25.27 3.04
C ILE A 206 3.89 26.26 1.96
N ASN A 207 3.42 27.43 2.38
CA ASN A 207 3.08 28.54 1.51
C ASN A 207 4.33 29.19 0.90
#